data_AF-A0A3M1ML35-F1
#
_entry.id   AF-A0A3M1ML35-F1
#
_cell.length_a   1.000
_cell.length_b   1.000
_cell.length_c   1.000
_cell.angle_alpha   90.00
_cell.angle_beta   90.00
_cell.angle_gamma   90.00
#
_symmetry.space_group_name_H-M   'P 1'
#
loop_
_entity.id
_entity.type
_entity.pdbx_description
1 polymer ?
#
loop_
_entity_poly.entity_id
_entity_poly.type
_entity_poly.pdbx_seq_one_letter_code
_entity_poly.pdbx_strand_id
1 'polypeptide(L)' 'LAMGPVKTSMWQDIEAGRPTEVDYINGFVARRSAEIGLDAPANHMLTALLHAMDSNLMAHD' A
#
# COMPACT_ATOMS: atom_id res chain seq x y z
N LEU A 1 -7.14 7.15 -16.32
CA LEU A 1 -5.67 7.34 -16.21
C LEU A 1 -5.02 6.30 -17.11
N ALA A 2 -4.37 6.71 -18.20
CA ALA A 2 -3.55 5.80 -18.99
C ALA A 2 -2.16 5.76 -18.33
N MET A 3 -1.93 4.74 -17.50
CA MET A 3 -0.58 4.47 -17.01
C MET A 3 0.27 3.99 -18.20
N GLY A 4 1.56 4.37 -18.22
CA GLY A 4 2.49 3.97 -19.28
C GLY A 4 2.60 2.44 -19.43
N PRO A 5 3.37 1.92 -20.41
CA PRO A 5 3.37 0.49 -20.76
C PRO A 5 3.86 -0.44 -19.64
N VAL A 6 4.36 0.10 -18.53
CA VAL A 6 4.94 -0.66 -17.41
C VAL A 6 3.93 -0.77 -16.28
N LYS A 7 3.62 -2.00 -15.89
CA LYS A 7 2.80 -2.34 -14.73
C LYS A 7 3.69 -2.61 -13.51
N THR A 8 3.47 -1.87 -12.42
CA THR A 8 4.24 -2.05 -11.17
C THR A 8 3.94 -3.40 -10.50
N SER A 9 4.85 -3.88 -9.64
CA SER A 9 4.70 -5.15 -8.89
C SER A 9 3.37 -5.20 -8.14
N MET A 10 3.10 -4.20 -7.30
CA MET A 10 1.87 -4.15 -6.52
C MET A 10 0.59 -4.12 -7.37
N TRP A 11 0.61 -3.54 -8.58
CA TRP A 11 -0.54 -3.65 -9.48
C TRP A 11 -0.73 -5.11 -9.91
N GLN A 12 0.34 -5.78 -10.35
CA GLN A 12 0.27 -7.20 -10.72
C GLN A 12 -0.21 -8.07 -9.56
N ASP A 13 0.13 -7.74 -8.30
CA ASP A 13 -0.37 -8.43 -7.12
C ASP A 13 -1.88 -8.23 -6.92
N ILE A 14 -2.37 -6.99 -7.03
CA ILE A 14 -3.81 -6.69 -6.94
C ILE A 14 -4.60 -7.46 -8.00
N GLU A 15 -4.15 -7.45 -9.25
CA GLU A 15 -4.83 -8.19 -10.33
C GLU A 15 -4.81 -9.70 -10.13
N ALA A 16 -3.76 -10.22 -9.48
CA ALA A 16 -3.63 -11.64 -9.16
C ALA A 16 -4.27 -12.03 -7.82
N GLY A 17 -4.88 -11.08 -7.09
CA GLY A 17 -5.45 -11.30 -5.77
C GLY A 17 -4.42 -11.71 -4.71
N ARG A 18 -3.16 -11.30 -4.88
CA ARG A 18 -2.09 -11.54 -3.89
C ARG A 18 -1.95 -10.36 -2.95
N PRO A 19 -1.51 -10.59 -1.70
CA PRO A 19 -1.14 -9.51 -0.79
C PRO A 19 -0.07 -8.61 -1.41
N THR A 20 -0.22 -7.30 -1.25
CA THR A 20 0.78 -6.32 -1.70
C THR A 20 1.89 -6.11 -0.67
N GLU A 21 3.03 -5.55 -1.10
CA GLU A 21 4.14 -5.15 -0.23
C GLU A 21 3.95 -3.76 0.44
N VAL A 22 2.74 -3.20 0.40
CA VAL A 22 2.47 -1.81 0.82
C VAL A 22 2.87 -1.50 2.26
N ASP A 23 2.76 -2.46 3.17
CA ASP A 23 3.12 -2.29 4.59
C ASP A 23 4.63 -2.17 4.83
N TYR A 24 5.42 -2.72 3.92
CA TYR A 24 6.89 -2.70 3.98
C TYR A 24 7.49 -1.50 3.23
N ILE A 25 6.71 -0.88 2.33
CA ILE A 25 7.12 0.32 1.61
C ILE A 25 6.48 1.55 2.24
N ASN A 26 5.20 1.80 1.97
CA ASN A 26 4.51 2.99 2.44
C ASN A 26 4.25 2.94 3.94
N GLY A 27 3.81 1.77 4.44
CA GLY A 27 3.55 1.57 5.86
C GLY A 27 4.81 1.72 6.71
N PHE A 28 5.98 1.29 6.19
CA PHE A 28 7.26 1.47 6.86
C PHE A 28 7.60 2.96 7.03
N VAL A 29 7.50 3.76 5.96
CA VAL A 29 7.76 5.20 6.03
C VAL A 29 6.80 5.88 7.02
N ALA A 30 5.51 5.54 6.97
CA ALA A 30 4.51 6.06 7.88
C ALA A 30 4.85 5.78 9.37
N ARG A 31 5.16 4.52 9.70
CA ARG A 31 5.57 4.13 11.06
C ARG A 31 6.86 4.82 11.48
N ARG A 32 7.87 4.84 10.61
CA ARG A 32 9.18 5.41 10.93
C ARG A 32 9.13 6.93 11.10
N SER A 33 8.30 7.63 10.33
CA SER A 33 8.06 9.06 10.51
C SER A 33 7.46 9.35 11.89
N ALA A 34 6.45 8.58 12.31
CA ALA A 34 5.82 8.75 13.62
C ALA A 34 6.82 8.54 14.77
N GLU A 35 7.71 7.55 14.67
CA GLU A 35 8.75 7.27 15.68
C GLU A 35 9.72 8.44 15.89
N ILE A 36 9.94 9.29 14.88
CA ILE A 36 10.83 10.45 14.95
C ILE A 36 10.09 11.78 15.07
N GLY A 37 8.77 11.76 15.33
CA GLY A 37 7.95 12.96 15.51
C GLY A 37 7.64 13.71 14.21
N LEU A 38 7.71 13.03 13.06
CA LEU A 38 7.30 13.57 11.76
C LEU A 38 5.99 12.93 11.29
N ASP A 39 5.32 13.60 10.34
CA ASP A 39 4.13 13.07 9.67
C ASP A 39 4.45 12.66 8.21
N ALA A 40 3.76 11.64 7.72
CA ALA A 40 3.84 11.13 6.35
C ALA A 40 2.42 10.87 5.79
N PRO A 41 1.61 11.93 5.61
CA PRO A 41 0.18 11.78 5.35
C PRO A 41 -0.12 11.08 4.02
N ALA A 42 0.71 11.29 3.00
CA ALA A 42 0.58 10.61 1.72
C ALA A 42 0.83 9.09 1.85
N ASN A 43 1.81 8.69 2.66
CA ASN A 43 2.11 7.29 2.91
C ASN A 43 0.98 6.60 3.68
N HIS A 44 0.43 7.27 4.70
CA HIS A 44 -0.75 6.79 5.41
C HIS A 44 -1.94 6.58 4.48
N MET A 45 -2.28 7.59 3.67
CA MET A 45 -3.39 7.51 2.73
C MET A 45 -3.19 6.37 1.72
N LEU A 46 -2.00 6.25 1.13
CA LEU A 46 -1.71 5.20 0.15
C LEU A 46 -1.78 3.80 0.77
N THR A 47 -1.24 3.60 1.98
CA THR A 47 -1.36 2.33 2.70
C THR A 47 -2.82 1.97 2.94
N ALA A 48 -3.62 2.91 3.47
CA ALA A 48 -5.04 2.66 3.75
C ALA A 48 -5.86 2.35 2.49
N LEU A 49 -5.62 3.07 1.39
CA LEU A 49 -6.31 2.84 0.12
C LEU A 49 -5.96 1.47 -0.48
N LEU A 50 -4.71 1.05 -0.39
CA LEU A 50 -4.29 -0.25 -0.92
C LEU A 50 -4.79 -1.40 -0.06
N HIS A 51 -4.82 -1.25 1.27
CA HIS A 51 -5.50 -2.22 2.15
C HIS A 51 -6.99 -2.35 1.83
N ALA A 52 -7.67 -1.24 1.49
CA ALA A 52 -9.09 -1.28 1.09
C ALA A 52 -9.33 -1.92 -0.29
N MET A 53 -8.33 -1.90 -1.18
CA MET A 53 -8.38 -2.56 -2.49
C MET A 53 -8.03 -4.05 -2.39
N ASP A 54 -7.22 -4.43 -1.41
CA ASP A 54 -6.78 -5.80 -1.19
C ASP A 54 -7.93 -6.62 -0.57
N SER A 55 -8.61 -7.39 -1.42
CA SER A 55 -9.77 -8.19 -1.02
C SER A 55 -9.43 -9.32 -0.03
N ASN A 56 -8.14 -9.66 0.13
CA ASN A 56 -7.69 -10.70 1.07
C ASN A 56 -7.41 -10.17 2.49
N LEU A 57 -7.26 -8.85 2.68
CA LEU A 57 -7.06 -8.27 4.01
C LEU A 57 -8.38 -8.13 4.79
N MET A 58 -9.53 -8.11 4.10
CA MET A 58 -10.87 -8.04 4.71
C MET A 58 -11.42 -9.40 5.16
N ALA A 59 -10.73 -10.52 4.86
CA ALA A 59 -11.19 -11.88 5.16
C ALA A 59 -10.61 -12.47 6.46
N HIS A 60 -9.84 -11.69 7.22
CA HIS A 60 -9.10 -12.15 8.41
C HIS A 60 -9.38 -11.31 9.67
N ASP A 61 -10.62 -10.87 9.87
CA ASP A 61 -11.14 -10.41 11.17
C ASP A 61 -12.01 -11.51 11.84
#